data_AF-A0AAU6ZMJ8-F1
#
_entry.id   AF-A0AAU6ZMJ8-F1
#
_cell.length_a   1.000
_cell.length_b   1.000
_cell.length_c   1.000
_cell.angle_alpha   90.00
_cell.angle_beta   90.00
_cell.angle_gamma   90.00
#
_symmetry.space_group_name_H-M   'P 1'
#
loop_
_entity.id
_entity.type
_entity.pdbx_description
1 polymer ?
#
loop_
_entity_poly.entity_id
_entity_poly.type
_entity_poly.pdbx_seq_one_letter_code
_entity_poly.pdbx_strand_id
1 'polypeptide(L)'
;MRRVRYFTATAAVAVLLLTGCIGTADPSAPPSSSSATPTGTASASSTGSPSATPPAVLAKLPRIPWDGGPDFYKKFSKADAAGWDDPGFFPIGVWYASGNGEQMQFDKAHGINFYVQLNPDTDYALFDQYGMFSLMKVKNAPDDWAQLPGNYVDDEVDGRFGWDEGVVHMNKTIAEMKAKEEGRFTYANWTPSLISYDAPMDITKRYWETVDVSSTSNYYYAGACREWRLRTPQGYNPTTTATCQTSSAYAKAMQVMQEVNAARGVYSPIWMVPTVLSPEGEHDLSDQMTPDRVKAQVWAMLIHESRGIVWFTQSPGGGADNPCMSGDALADVRIHNTACSREQVQAMGEINAEVKALAAVLNTQSYVWKFGDGLDTMLKSYNGDAYIFAMTQDAQTGQRTFTLPTGVTPKTVEVVNENRTIAVKDGKFTDDFPVESTHHVYKVRL
;
A
#
# COMPACT_ATOMS: atom_id res chain seq x y z
N MET A 1 -26.75 -23.33 12.21
CA MET A 1 -25.52 -23.66 12.96
C MET A 1 -24.42 -23.98 11.96
N ARG A 2 -23.67 -22.97 11.51
CA ARG A 2 -22.51 -23.13 10.62
C ARG A 2 -21.25 -23.02 11.48
N ARG A 3 -20.35 -23.99 11.35
CA ARG A 3 -19.09 -24.08 12.09
C ARG A 3 -18.15 -22.98 11.59
N VAL A 4 -17.85 -22.02 12.46
CA VAL A 4 -16.71 -21.09 12.32
C VAL A 4 -15.44 -21.90 12.54
N ARG A 5 -14.52 -21.91 11.56
CA ARG A 5 -13.17 -22.46 11.73
C ARG A 5 -12.26 -21.29 12.11
N TYR A 6 -11.80 -21.31 13.34
CA TYR A 6 -10.82 -20.37 13.87
C TYR A 6 -9.42 -20.77 13.41
N PHE A 7 -8.66 -19.83 12.86
CA PHE A 7 -7.20 -19.93 12.77
C PHE A 7 -6.58 -19.13 13.91
N THR A 8 -6.32 -19.80 15.02
CA THR A 8 -5.40 -19.31 16.06
C THR A 8 -4.00 -19.79 15.72
N ALA A 9 -3.15 -18.90 15.21
CA ALA A 9 -1.72 -19.16 15.05
C ALA A 9 -1.00 -18.86 16.38
N THR A 10 -1.02 -19.81 17.32
CA THR A 10 -0.04 -19.84 18.42
C THR A 10 1.27 -20.43 17.88
N ALA A 11 2.26 -19.58 17.60
CA ALA A 11 3.61 -20.02 17.27
C ALA A 11 4.30 -20.56 18.55
N ALA A 12 4.37 -21.88 18.69
CA ALA A 12 5.19 -22.54 19.69
C ALA A 12 6.62 -22.71 19.13
N VAL A 13 7.60 -22.06 19.76
CA VAL A 13 9.02 -22.21 19.45
C VAL A 13 9.49 -23.59 19.93
N ALA A 14 9.82 -24.48 18.99
CA ALA A 14 10.52 -25.73 19.28
C ALA A 14 11.99 -25.58 18.86
N VAL A 15 12.87 -25.54 19.86
CA VAL A 15 14.34 -25.61 19.69
C VAL A 15 14.71 -27.05 19.32
N LEU A 16 15.23 -27.26 18.11
CA LEU A 16 15.87 -28.53 17.74
C LEU A 16 17.37 -28.33 17.57
N LEU A 17 18.14 -28.88 18.50
CA LEU A 17 19.58 -29.05 18.42
C LEU A 17 19.91 -30.18 17.44
N LEU A 18 20.66 -29.87 16.37
CA LEU A 18 21.27 -30.89 15.51
C LEU A 18 22.77 -30.62 15.38
N THR A 19 23.53 -31.50 16.03
CA THR A 19 24.98 -31.64 15.97
C THR A 19 25.44 -32.30 14.66
N GLY A 20 26.36 -31.62 13.97
CA GLY A 20 27.57 -32.20 13.37
C GLY A 20 27.46 -33.04 12.10
N CYS A 21 28.08 -32.55 11.02
CA CYS A 21 29.21 -33.24 10.38
C CYS A 21 29.94 -32.29 9.41
N ILE A 22 31.26 -32.24 9.56
CA ILE A 22 32.21 -31.38 8.86
C ILE A 22 32.59 -32.06 7.54
N GLY A 23 32.45 -31.33 6.43
CA GLY A 23 32.97 -31.72 5.11
C GLY A 23 33.70 -30.53 4.50
N THR A 24 35.03 -30.60 4.48
CA THR A 24 35.95 -29.61 3.92
C THR A 24 35.96 -29.67 2.39
N ALA A 25 35.79 -28.52 1.72
CA ALA A 25 36.12 -28.35 0.31
C ALA A 25 36.91 -27.05 0.09
N ASP A 26 37.99 -27.18 -0.67
CA ASP A 26 39.05 -26.20 -0.96
C ASP A 26 38.58 -24.95 -1.74
N PRO A 27 39.27 -23.80 -1.63
CA PRO A 27 38.89 -22.55 -2.26
C PRO A 27 39.48 -22.42 -3.66
N SER A 28 38.65 -22.06 -4.64
CA SER A 28 39.12 -21.57 -5.94
C SER A 28 38.67 -20.13 -6.16
N ALA A 29 39.64 -19.31 -6.56
CA ALA A 29 39.63 -17.85 -6.61
C ALA A 29 38.57 -17.25 -7.56
N PRO A 30 38.09 -16.02 -7.28
CA PRO A 30 37.09 -15.34 -8.10
C PRO A 30 37.73 -14.57 -9.29
N PRO A 31 37.03 -14.43 -10.42
CA PRO A 31 37.40 -13.45 -11.44
C PRO A 31 36.89 -12.05 -11.06
N SER A 32 37.78 -11.10 -11.29
CA SER A 32 37.69 -9.65 -11.11
C SER A 32 36.47 -8.97 -11.75
N SER A 33 35.73 -8.20 -10.95
CA SER A 33 34.71 -7.25 -11.41
C SER A 33 35.27 -5.82 -11.44
N SER A 34 35.18 -5.19 -12.60
CA SER A 34 35.50 -3.77 -12.82
C SER A 34 34.42 -2.89 -12.19
N SER A 35 34.81 -2.10 -11.19
CA SER A 35 33.98 -1.08 -10.55
C SER A 35 33.84 0.14 -11.47
N ALA A 36 32.61 0.51 -11.82
CA ALA A 36 32.29 1.78 -12.46
C ALA A 36 31.46 2.62 -11.49
N THR A 37 32.08 3.65 -10.94
CA THR A 37 31.45 4.71 -10.14
C THR A 37 30.63 5.64 -11.04
N PRO A 38 29.40 6.01 -10.67
CA PRO A 38 28.84 7.29 -11.07
C PRO A 38 28.72 8.21 -9.86
N THR A 39 29.58 9.21 -9.85
CA THR A 39 29.46 10.44 -9.08
C THR A 39 28.32 11.26 -9.66
N GLY A 40 27.35 11.66 -8.84
CA GLY A 40 26.23 12.50 -9.27
C GLY A 40 25.39 12.96 -8.08
N THR A 41 25.95 13.83 -7.24
CA THR A 41 25.26 14.49 -6.14
C THR A 41 24.20 15.45 -6.70
N ALA A 42 22.92 15.08 -6.63
CA ALA A 42 21.81 16.01 -6.82
C ALA A 42 21.39 16.53 -5.43
N SER A 43 21.76 17.77 -5.15
CA SER A 43 21.25 18.54 -4.00
C SER A 43 19.84 19.01 -4.34
N ALA A 44 18.83 18.49 -3.64
CA ALA A 44 17.47 19.00 -3.69
C ALA A 44 17.15 19.62 -2.32
N SER A 45 17.20 20.94 -2.26
CA SER A 45 16.62 21.72 -1.18
C SER A 45 15.56 22.62 -1.80
N SER A 46 14.29 22.28 -1.57
CA SER A 46 13.17 23.21 -1.77
C SER A 46 12.03 22.81 -0.85
N THR A 47 12.02 23.41 0.33
CA THR A 47 10.87 23.49 1.25
C THR A 47 9.78 24.33 0.59
N GLY A 48 8.79 23.67 0.00
CA GLY A 48 7.58 24.30 -0.53
C GLY A 48 6.36 23.48 -0.14
N SER A 49 5.49 24.05 0.70
CA SER A 49 4.19 23.47 1.09
C SER A 49 3.33 23.18 -0.16
N PRO A 50 2.70 22.00 -0.30
CA PRO A 50 1.96 21.64 -1.51
C PRO A 50 0.51 22.11 -1.36
N SER A 51 0.31 23.41 -1.16
CA SER A 51 -0.96 24.04 -1.50
C SER A 51 -0.68 25.01 -2.64
N ALA A 52 -0.24 24.46 -3.76
CA ALA A 52 -0.10 25.21 -4.99
C ALA A 52 -1.52 25.56 -5.48
N THR A 53 -1.76 26.84 -5.72
CA THR A 53 -2.95 27.30 -6.43
C THR A 53 -3.11 26.44 -7.70
N PRO A 54 -4.29 25.85 -7.96
CA PRO A 54 -4.50 25.01 -9.12
C PRO A 54 -4.05 25.74 -10.40
N PRO A 55 -3.36 25.07 -11.33
CA PRO A 55 -3.06 25.65 -12.63
C PRO A 55 -4.34 26.21 -13.25
N ALA A 56 -4.29 27.42 -13.83
CA ALA A 56 -5.48 28.14 -14.29
C ALA A 56 -6.37 27.30 -15.23
N VAL A 57 -5.75 26.41 -16.02
CA VAL A 57 -6.43 25.50 -16.95
C VAL A 57 -7.21 24.38 -16.23
N LEU A 58 -6.77 23.93 -15.06
CA LEU A 58 -7.47 22.92 -14.25
C LEU A 58 -8.31 23.54 -13.12
N ALA A 59 -8.15 24.83 -12.84
CA ALA A 59 -8.78 25.51 -11.70
C ALA A 59 -10.31 25.44 -11.68
N LYS A 60 -10.95 25.20 -12.83
CA LYS A 60 -12.42 25.06 -12.94
C LYS A 60 -12.93 23.63 -12.74
N LEU A 61 -12.04 22.63 -12.68
CA LEU A 61 -12.45 21.25 -12.46
C LEU A 61 -12.80 21.03 -10.98
N PRO A 62 -13.87 20.26 -10.69
CA PRO A 62 -14.14 19.81 -9.33
C PRO A 62 -12.96 19.03 -8.76
N ARG A 63 -12.79 19.07 -7.45
CA ARG A 63 -11.76 18.31 -6.74
C ARG A 63 -12.37 17.12 -6.04
N ILE A 64 -11.64 16.00 -6.03
CA ILE A 64 -11.96 14.89 -5.13
C ILE A 64 -11.70 15.40 -3.71
N PRO A 65 -12.59 15.15 -2.73
CA PRO A 65 -12.32 15.52 -1.35
C PRO A 65 -10.95 15.05 -0.87
N TRP A 66 -10.32 15.86 -0.02
CA TRP A 66 -8.92 15.68 0.36
C TRP A 66 -8.78 15.05 1.74
N ASP A 67 -8.37 13.79 1.72
CA ASP A 67 -8.48 12.90 2.86
C ASP A 67 -7.12 12.48 3.44
N GLY A 68 -5.99 13.02 2.96
CA GLY A 68 -4.68 12.53 3.41
C GLY A 68 -3.47 13.37 3.02
N GLY A 69 -2.33 12.70 2.89
CA GLY A 69 -1.05 13.35 2.59
C GLY A 69 -0.57 14.30 3.69
N PRO A 70 0.31 15.26 3.35
CA PRO A 70 0.93 16.19 4.28
C PRO A 70 -0.01 16.86 5.29
N ASP A 71 -1.13 17.40 4.82
CA ASP A 71 -2.07 18.16 5.66
C ASP A 71 -2.74 17.31 6.74
N PHE A 72 -2.87 15.99 6.51
CA PHE A 72 -3.39 15.09 7.53
C PHE A 72 -2.35 14.89 8.64
N TYR A 73 -1.11 14.54 8.29
CA TYR A 73 -0.07 14.23 9.27
C TYR A 73 0.33 15.43 10.10
N LYS A 74 0.28 16.64 9.52
CA LYS A 74 0.53 17.91 10.20
C LYS A 74 -0.39 18.18 11.41
N LYS A 75 -1.55 17.52 11.50
CA LYS A 75 -2.49 17.65 12.63
C LYS A 75 -1.95 16.99 13.91
N PHE A 76 -0.97 16.10 13.79
CA PHE A 76 -0.42 15.30 14.87
C PHE A 76 1.03 15.72 15.11
N SER A 77 1.32 16.34 16.26
CA SER A 77 2.63 16.93 16.52
C SER A 77 3.80 15.94 16.41
N LYS A 78 3.57 14.65 16.66
CA LYS A 78 4.60 13.61 16.53
C LYS A 78 4.82 13.19 15.08
N ALA A 79 3.78 13.18 14.25
CA ALA A 79 3.93 12.90 12.82
C ALA A 79 4.54 14.10 12.07
N ASP A 80 4.12 15.33 12.42
CA ASP A 80 4.70 16.58 11.94
C ASP A 80 6.20 16.65 12.25
N ALA A 81 6.59 16.44 13.51
CA ALA A 81 8.01 16.42 13.91
C ALA A 81 8.83 15.30 13.26
N ALA A 82 8.18 14.19 12.89
CA ALA A 82 8.80 13.07 12.16
C ALA A 82 8.95 13.33 10.65
N GLY A 83 8.45 14.47 10.14
CA GLY A 83 8.50 14.81 8.72
C GLY A 83 7.50 14.05 7.86
N TRP A 84 6.43 13.49 8.46
CA TRP A 84 5.35 12.85 7.69
C TRP A 84 4.49 13.89 6.95
N ASP A 85 4.65 15.18 7.25
CA ASP A 85 4.07 16.28 6.50
C ASP A 85 4.93 16.70 5.27
N ASP A 86 6.06 16.04 5.00
CA ASP A 86 6.86 16.28 3.80
C ASP A 86 6.10 15.78 2.55
N PRO A 87 5.88 16.62 1.52
CA PRO A 87 5.25 16.17 0.27
C PRO A 87 5.98 15.03 -0.43
N GLY A 88 7.29 14.90 -0.24
CA GLY A 88 8.11 13.79 -0.72
C GLY A 88 7.99 12.51 0.10
N PHE A 89 7.28 12.52 1.23
CA PHE A 89 7.07 11.34 2.07
C PHE A 89 5.74 10.65 1.72
N PHE A 90 5.83 9.40 1.26
CA PHE A 90 4.67 8.50 1.14
C PHE A 90 4.82 7.35 2.15
N PRO A 91 3.83 7.08 3.02
CA PRO A 91 3.91 5.98 3.97
C PRO A 91 3.93 4.63 3.24
N ILE A 92 5.02 3.87 3.41
CA ILE A 92 5.19 2.50 2.87
C ILE A 92 5.73 1.63 4.00
N GLY A 93 4.83 0.90 4.64
CA GLY A 93 5.12 0.04 5.77
C GLY A 93 5.12 -1.44 5.43
N VAL A 94 5.53 -2.24 6.40
CA VAL A 94 5.37 -3.70 6.36
C VAL A 94 4.71 -4.21 7.64
N TRP A 95 3.90 -5.25 7.50
CA TRP A 95 3.23 -5.96 8.57
C TRP A 95 4.15 -7.04 9.14
N TYR A 96 4.33 -7.05 10.46
CA TYR A 96 5.03 -8.08 11.24
C TYR A 96 6.47 -8.40 10.78
N ALA A 97 7.44 -7.60 11.25
CA ALA A 97 8.87 -7.79 10.98
C ALA A 97 9.66 -8.46 12.13
N SER A 98 10.76 -9.15 11.82
CA SER A 98 11.65 -9.79 12.82
C SER A 98 12.51 -8.81 13.64
N GLY A 99 12.78 -7.62 13.08
CA GLY A 99 13.27 -6.46 13.81
C GLY A 99 14.75 -6.50 14.24
N ASN A 100 15.65 -6.70 13.27
CA ASN A 100 17.11 -6.57 13.43
C ASN A 100 17.70 -5.65 12.34
N GLY A 101 18.96 -5.24 12.51
CA GLY A 101 19.60 -4.26 11.61
C GLY A 101 19.74 -4.73 10.15
N GLU A 102 20.05 -6.01 9.91
CA GLU A 102 20.13 -6.55 8.54
C GLU A 102 18.77 -6.53 7.85
N GLN A 103 17.69 -6.84 8.58
CA GLN A 103 16.34 -6.70 8.07
C GLN A 103 16.04 -5.24 7.73
N MET A 104 16.26 -4.29 8.65
CA MET A 104 15.95 -2.88 8.40
C MET A 104 16.71 -2.31 7.20
N GLN A 105 17.97 -2.71 7.03
CA GLN A 105 18.75 -2.35 5.85
C GLN A 105 18.11 -2.90 4.56
N PHE A 106 17.72 -4.17 4.56
CA PHE A 106 17.10 -4.83 3.41
C PHE A 106 15.73 -4.21 3.07
N ASP A 107 14.87 -4.04 4.07
CA ASP A 107 13.53 -3.47 3.91
C ASP A 107 13.62 -2.03 3.40
N LYS A 108 14.53 -1.22 3.94
CA LYS A 108 14.79 0.14 3.46
C LYS A 108 15.24 0.15 2.00
N ALA A 109 16.10 -0.78 1.60
CA ALA A 109 16.55 -0.91 0.21
C ALA A 109 15.39 -1.28 -0.74
N HIS A 110 14.34 -1.94 -0.24
CA HIS A 110 13.10 -2.23 -0.97
C HIS A 110 12.02 -1.17 -0.76
N GLY A 111 12.37 -0.02 -0.22
CA GLY A 111 11.48 1.13 -0.14
C GLY A 111 10.56 1.16 1.08
N ILE A 112 10.68 0.25 2.05
CA ILE A 112 9.96 0.34 3.31
C ILE A 112 10.50 1.54 4.12
N ASN A 113 9.60 2.28 4.80
CA ASN A 113 9.96 3.39 5.69
C ASN A 113 9.29 3.32 7.07
N PHE A 114 8.33 2.42 7.31
CA PHE A 114 7.83 2.17 8.67
C PHE A 114 7.41 0.71 8.92
N TYR A 115 7.19 0.37 10.19
CA TYR A 115 6.67 -0.92 10.63
C TYR A 115 5.36 -0.75 11.38
N VAL A 116 4.34 -1.56 11.07
CA VAL A 116 3.08 -1.58 11.85
C VAL A 116 3.22 -2.48 13.06
N GLN A 117 3.73 -3.69 12.84
CA GLN A 117 4.06 -4.67 13.87
C GLN A 117 5.48 -5.19 13.63
N LEU A 118 6.18 -5.51 14.70
CA LEU A 118 7.49 -6.14 14.67
C LEU A 118 7.81 -6.81 16.01
N ASN A 119 8.94 -7.50 16.10
CA ASN A 119 9.46 -7.99 17.37
C ASN A 119 9.56 -6.86 18.42
N PRO A 120 8.85 -6.94 19.55
CA PRO A 120 8.90 -5.89 20.57
C PRO A 120 10.27 -5.76 21.25
N ASP A 121 11.14 -6.78 21.17
CA ASP A 121 12.50 -6.72 21.71
C ASP A 121 13.51 -5.99 20.79
N THR A 122 13.08 -5.49 19.63
CA THR A 122 13.95 -4.72 18.72
C THR A 122 14.54 -3.50 19.41
N ASP A 123 15.84 -3.28 19.22
CA ASP A 123 16.53 -2.10 19.69
C ASP A 123 16.03 -0.85 18.96
N TYR A 124 15.45 0.08 19.72
CA TYR A 124 14.90 1.33 19.18
C TYR A 124 15.97 2.17 18.45
N ALA A 125 17.25 2.06 18.82
CA ALA A 125 18.34 2.82 18.19
C ALA A 125 18.54 2.44 16.71
N LEU A 126 18.10 1.26 16.29
CA LEU A 126 18.16 0.86 14.88
C LEU A 126 17.26 1.74 14.00
N PHE A 127 16.13 2.22 14.52
CA PHE A 127 15.24 3.10 13.77
C PHE A 127 15.88 4.46 13.50
N ASP A 128 16.62 5.00 14.47
CA ASP A 128 17.45 6.20 14.28
C ASP A 128 18.53 5.95 13.23
N GLN A 129 19.26 4.83 13.36
CA GLN A 129 20.33 4.45 12.44
C GLN A 129 19.86 4.33 10.99
N TYR A 130 18.71 3.71 10.76
CA TYR A 130 18.17 3.49 9.43
C TYR A 130 17.16 4.55 8.99
N GLY A 131 16.80 5.52 9.84
CA GLY A 131 15.80 6.54 9.52
C GLY A 131 14.44 5.94 9.15
N MET A 132 14.00 4.95 9.94
CA MET A 132 12.71 4.27 9.77
C MET A 132 11.79 4.57 10.95
N PHE A 133 10.50 4.34 10.77
CA PHE A 133 9.49 4.56 11.80
C PHE A 133 8.85 3.25 12.28
N SER A 134 8.21 3.31 13.44
CA SER A 134 7.35 2.26 13.98
C SER A 134 5.99 2.86 14.33
N LEU A 135 4.92 2.08 14.24
CA LEU A 135 3.63 2.40 14.86
C LEU A 135 3.42 1.65 16.18
N MET A 136 4.42 0.91 16.63
CA MET A 136 4.44 0.24 17.93
C MET A 136 5.67 0.66 18.73
N LYS A 137 5.48 0.92 20.02
CA LYS A 137 6.60 1.16 20.93
C LYS A 137 7.38 -0.13 21.14
N VAL A 138 8.68 -0.12 20.84
CA VAL A 138 9.58 -1.25 21.10
C VAL A 138 10.24 -1.12 22.47
N LYS A 139 10.88 -2.19 22.93
CA LYS A 139 11.51 -2.27 24.25
C LYS A 139 12.54 -1.17 24.45
N ASN A 140 12.49 -0.57 25.64
CA ASN A 140 13.37 0.51 26.09
C ASN A 140 13.31 1.80 25.24
N ALA A 141 12.39 1.92 24.28
CA ALA A 141 12.18 3.17 23.56
C ALA A 141 11.72 4.28 24.54
N PRO A 142 12.28 5.50 24.46
CA PRO A 142 11.83 6.65 25.25
C PRO A 142 10.33 6.94 25.07
N ASP A 143 9.71 7.60 26.05
CA ASP A 143 8.29 7.98 25.95
C ASP A 143 8.03 8.96 24.81
N ASP A 144 8.97 9.87 24.56
CA ASP A 144 8.90 10.89 23.52
C ASP A 144 9.56 10.47 22.19
N TRP A 145 9.86 9.18 22.02
CA TRP A 145 10.58 8.62 20.86
C TRP A 145 10.06 9.16 19.52
N ALA A 146 10.96 9.77 18.75
CA ALA A 146 10.65 10.49 17.52
C ALA A 146 10.19 9.56 16.39
N GLN A 147 10.61 8.29 16.44
CA GLN A 147 10.33 7.31 15.40
C GLN A 147 8.97 6.61 15.59
N LEU A 148 8.12 7.11 16.50
CA LEU A 148 6.76 6.62 16.76
C LEU A 148 5.67 7.63 16.31
N PRO A 149 5.57 8.03 15.03
CA PRO A 149 4.69 9.12 14.60
C PRO A 149 3.19 8.86 14.83
N GLY A 150 2.80 7.59 14.95
CA GLY A 150 1.45 7.14 15.23
C GLY A 150 1.44 5.85 16.05
N ASN A 151 0.23 5.38 16.37
CA ASN A 151 0.00 4.15 17.10
C ASN A 151 -0.85 3.20 16.27
N TYR A 152 -0.32 1.99 16.09
CA TYR A 152 -1.11 0.86 15.67
C TYR A 152 -1.96 0.40 16.86
N VAL A 153 -3.26 0.29 16.64
CA VAL A 153 -4.23 0.00 17.70
C VAL A 153 -4.46 -1.51 17.81
N ASP A 154 -4.98 -2.14 16.75
CA ASP A 154 -5.23 -3.58 16.73
C ASP A 154 -5.53 -4.09 15.31
N ASP A 155 -5.57 -5.42 15.15
CA ASP A 155 -5.86 -6.12 13.90
C ASP A 155 -7.22 -6.80 13.95
N GLU A 156 -7.99 -6.66 12.87
CA GLU A 156 -9.12 -7.53 12.53
C GLU A 156 -10.06 -7.81 13.72
N VAL A 157 -10.27 -6.80 14.56
CA VAL A 157 -11.10 -6.91 15.78
C VAL A 157 -12.53 -7.30 15.40
N ASP A 158 -12.99 -6.83 14.24
CA ASP A 158 -14.27 -7.17 13.62
C ASP A 158 -14.42 -8.66 13.26
N GLY A 159 -13.30 -9.39 13.09
CA GLY A 159 -13.26 -10.84 12.90
C GLY A 159 -13.01 -11.65 14.18
N ARG A 160 -12.46 -11.01 15.23
CA ARG A 160 -12.09 -11.67 16.50
C ARG A 160 -13.14 -11.54 17.61
N PHE A 161 -14.02 -10.54 17.52
CA PHE A 161 -15.04 -10.23 18.53
C PHE A 161 -16.44 -10.13 17.93
N GLY A 162 -17.48 -10.25 18.76
CA GLY A 162 -18.81 -9.80 18.36
C GLY A 162 -18.81 -8.29 18.09
N TRP A 163 -19.66 -7.79 17.18
CA TRP A 163 -19.57 -6.41 16.70
C TRP A 163 -19.59 -5.33 17.80
N ASP A 164 -20.51 -5.43 18.76
CA ASP A 164 -20.56 -4.47 19.87
C ASP A 164 -19.37 -4.60 20.82
N GLU A 165 -18.94 -5.83 21.09
CA GLU A 165 -17.80 -6.13 21.96
C GLU A 165 -16.50 -5.61 21.35
N GLY A 166 -16.32 -5.76 20.03
CA GLY A 166 -15.14 -5.27 19.32
C GLY A 166 -15.04 -3.75 19.31
N VAL A 167 -16.16 -3.03 19.14
CA VAL A 167 -16.16 -1.56 19.26
C VAL A 167 -15.83 -1.13 20.70
N VAL A 168 -16.32 -1.83 21.72
CA VAL A 168 -15.95 -1.57 23.13
C VAL A 168 -14.46 -1.84 23.35
N HIS A 169 -13.93 -2.93 22.81
CA HIS A 169 -12.51 -3.26 22.86
C HIS A 169 -11.65 -2.17 22.23
N MET A 170 -11.96 -1.73 21.00
CA MET A 170 -11.24 -0.65 20.33
C MET A 170 -11.19 0.62 21.17
N ASN A 171 -12.35 1.10 21.64
CA ASN A 171 -12.43 2.33 22.44
C ASN A 171 -11.62 2.22 23.74
N LYS A 172 -11.65 1.06 24.39
CA LYS A 172 -10.83 0.81 25.59
C LYS A 172 -9.34 0.89 25.27
N THR A 173 -8.88 0.18 24.24
CA THR A 173 -7.47 0.16 23.82
C THR A 173 -6.96 1.55 23.48
N ILE A 174 -7.75 2.35 22.73
CA ILE A 174 -7.38 3.74 22.38
C ILE A 174 -7.28 4.64 23.60
N ALA A 175 -8.22 4.51 24.55
CA ALA A 175 -8.19 5.28 25.79
C ALA A 175 -6.96 4.96 26.65
N GLU A 176 -6.53 3.70 26.67
CA GLU A 176 -5.32 3.26 27.38
C GLU A 176 -4.02 3.76 26.69
N MET A 177 -4.00 3.83 25.35
CA MET A 177 -2.84 4.29 24.57
C MET A 177 -2.55 5.79 24.71
N LYS A 178 -3.56 6.62 25.00
CA LYS A 178 -3.43 8.09 25.08
C LYS A 178 -2.81 8.75 23.84
N ALA A 179 -2.89 8.10 22.68
CA ALA A 179 -2.23 8.53 21.43
C ALA A 179 -2.50 9.99 21.08
N LYS A 180 -3.76 10.44 21.18
CA LYS A 180 -4.16 11.82 20.91
C LYS A 180 -3.57 12.83 21.89
N GLU A 181 -3.50 12.48 23.18
CA GLU A 181 -2.87 13.33 24.21
C GLU A 181 -1.36 13.48 23.96
N GLU A 182 -0.73 12.44 23.40
CA GLU A 182 0.67 12.44 23.00
C GLU A 182 0.93 13.03 21.60
N GLY A 183 -0.14 13.46 20.89
CA GLY A 183 -0.04 14.05 19.56
C GLY A 183 0.32 13.05 18.45
N ARG A 184 -0.12 11.79 18.59
CA ARG A 184 0.07 10.68 17.65
C ARG A 184 -1.27 10.34 16.98
N PHE A 185 -1.25 9.98 15.70
CA PHE A 185 -2.42 9.44 15.01
C PHE A 185 -2.62 7.96 15.36
N THR A 186 -3.82 7.44 15.12
CA THR A 186 -4.15 6.02 15.33
C THR A 186 -4.44 5.29 14.03
N TYR A 187 -4.04 4.03 13.95
CA TYR A 187 -4.22 3.15 12.80
C TYR A 187 -4.77 1.79 13.24
N ALA A 188 -5.78 1.29 12.56
CA ALA A 188 -6.24 -0.09 12.68
C ALA A 188 -6.51 -0.70 11.29
N ASN A 189 -6.37 -2.01 11.22
CA ASN A 189 -6.68 -2.81 10.05
C ASN A 189 -7.87 -3.71 10.34
N TRP A 190 -8.72 -3.90 9.35
CA TRP A 190 -10.00 -4.59 9.48
C TRP A 190 -10.09 -5.77 8.52
N THR A 191 -10.96 -6.75 8.82
CA THR A 191 -11.22 -7.81 7.85
C THR A 191 -11.97 -7.26 6.62
N PRO A 192 -11.96 -7.98 5.48
CA PRO A 192 -12.84 -7.69 4.34
C PRO A 192 -14.33 -7.57 4.67
N SER A 193 -14.79 -8.18 5.77
CA SER A 193 -16.21 -8.24 6.11
C SER A 193 -16.84 -6.86 6.28
N LEU A 194 -16.07 -5.88 6.80
CA LEU A 194 -16.55 -4.51 7.00
C LEU A 194 -16.82 -3.76 5.69
N ILE A 195 -16.27 -4.21 4.56
CA ILE A 195 -16.53 -3.62 3.24
C ILE A 195 -17.34 -4.56 2.34
N SER A 196 -17.78 -5.70 2.87
CA SER A 196 -18.63 -6.66 2.16
C SER A 196 -20.12 -6.37 2.41
N TYR A 197 -20.99 -7.19 1.81
CA TYR A 197 -22.42 -7.20 2.13
C TYR A 197 -22.73 -7.85 3.49
N ASP A 198 -21.76 -8.46 4.16
CA ASP A 198 -21.95 -9.20 5.42
C ASP A 198 -22.02 -8.26 6.63
N ALA A 199 -21.30 -7.14 6.60
CA ALA A 199 -21.47 -6.06 7.57
C ALA A 199 -22.41 -4.97 7.05
N PRO A 200 -23.42 -4.55 7.84
CA PRO A 200 -24.16 -3.34 7.52
C PRO A 200 -23.31 -2.09 7.76
N MET A 201 -23.55 -1.05 6.96
CA MET A 201 -22.71 0.16 6.90
C MET A 201 -22.56 0.85 8.27
N ASP A 202 -23.60 0.82 9.11
CA ASP A 202 -23.55 1.39 10.45
C ASP A 202 -22.54 0.70 11.37
N ILE A 203 -22.35 -0.61 11.24
CA ILE A 203 -21.32 -1.36 11.96
C ILE A 203 -19.93 -0.94 11.48
N THR A 204 -19.72 -0.90 10.17
CA THR A 204 -18.45 -0.46 9.58
C THR A 204 -18.07 0.94 10.06
N LYS A 205 -19.03 1.88 10.05
CA LYS A 205 -18.83 3.24 10.57
C LYS A 205 -18.37 3.23 12.02
N ARG A 206 -19.03 2.47 12.90
CA ARG A 206 -18.70 2.43 14.33
C ARG A 206 -17.28 1.94 14.60
N TYR A 207 -16.81 0.94 13.85
CA TYR A 207 -15.41 0.50 13.94
C TYR A 207 -14.45 1.58 13.47
N TRP A 208 -14.72 2.19 12.32
CA TRP A 208 -13.82 3.16 11.71
C TRP A 208 -13.79 4.50 12.46
N GLU A 209 -14.87 4.86 13.16
CA GLU A 209 -14.94 6.02 14.06
C GLU A 209 -13.94 5.94 15.22
N THR A 210 -13.39 4.76 15.52
CA THR A 210 -12.42 4.59 16.61
C THR A 210 -11.02 5.09 16.25
N VAL A 211 -10.63 5.11 14.97
CA VAL A 211 -9.26 5.42 14.53
C VAL A 211 -9.19 6.53 13.49
N ASP A 212 -8.00 7.14 13.38
CA ASP A 212 -7.74 8.21 12.41
C ASP A 212 -7.48 7.67 10.99
N VAL A 213 -6.86 6.49 10.89
CA VAL A 213 -6.49 5.81 9.65
C VAL A 213 -7.02 4.38 9.67
N SER A 214 -7.70 3.97 8.60
CA SER A 214 -8.23 2.62 8.43
C SER A 214 -7.63 1.94 7.21
N SER A 215 -7.48 0.62 7.30
CA SER A 215 -7.22 -0.26 6.17
C SER A 215 -8.05 -1.54 6.27
N THR A 216 -8.05 -2.34 5.21
CA THR A 216 -8.71 -3.65 5.22
C THR A 216 -7.83 -4.68 4.51
N SER A 217 -7.66 -5.87 5.10
CA SER A 217 -6.90 -7.00 4.56
C SER A 217 -7.62 -7.68 3.38
N ASN A 218 -7.56 -7.15 2.16
CA ASN A 218 -8.20 -7.80 1.00
C ASN A 218 -7.19 -8.32 -0.02
N TYR A 219 -7.22 -9.62 -0.28
CA TYR A 219 -6.26 -10.31 -1.15
C TYR A 219 -6.97 -10.91 -2.37
N TYR A 220 -7.57 -10.07 -3.22
CA TYR A 220 -8.45 -10.52 -4.30
C TYR A 220 -7.76 -11.37 -5.37
N TYR A 221 -6.52 -11.06 -5.74
CA TYR A 221 -5.72 -11.92 -6.63
C TYR A 221 -5.48 -13.32 -6.05
N ALA A 222 -5.57 -13.44 -4.74
CA ALA A 222 -5.14 -14.58 -3.93
C ALA A 222 -6.30 -15.16 -3.09
N GLY A 223 -7.52 -15.15 -3.65
CA GLY A 223 -8.60 -16.00 -3.17
C GLY A 223 -9.74 -15.35 -2.36
N ALA A 224 -9.57 -14.10 -1.89
CA ALA A 224 -10.53 -13.43 -0.99
C ALA A 224 -12.00 -13.39 -1.50
N CYS A 225 -12.15 -13.49 -2.82
CA CYS A 225 -13.43 -13.57 -3.55
C CYS A 225 -14.32 -14.75 -3.16
N ARG A 226 -13.75 -15.82 -2.60
CA ARG A 226 -14.49 -17.03 -2.21
C ARG A 226 -15.16 -16.88 -0.85
N GLU A 227 -14.62 -16.01 -0.01
CA GLU A 227 -15.06 -15.83 1.37
C GLU A 227 -16.02 -14.65 1.51
N TRP A 228 -15.75 -13.53 0.84
CA TRP A 228 -16.45 -12.27 1.08
C TRP A 228 -17.07 -11.71 -0.19
N ARG A 229 -18.34 -11.30 -0.09
CA ARG A 229 -19.04 -10.61 -1.19
C ARG A 229 -18.82 -9.11 -1.07
N LEU A 230 -17.78 -8.60 -1.74
CA LEU A 230 -17.50 -7.16 -1.79
C LEU A 230 -18.77 -6.37 -2.13
N ARG A 231 -19.05 -5.33 -1.35
CA ARG A 231 -20.15 -4.40 -1.63
C ARG A 231 -19.91 -3.73 -2.98
N THR A 232 -20.95 -3.62 -3.80
CA THR A 232 -20.85 -2.87 -5.05
C THR A 232 -20.84 -1.37 -4.73
N PRO A 233 -19.78 -0.63 -5.09
CA PRO A 233 -19.77 0.81 -4.91
C PRO A 233 -20.82 1.48 -5.80
N GLN A 234 -21.34 2.61 -5.34
CA GLN A 234 -22.28 3.44 -6.07
C GLN A 234 -21.69 3.86 -7.42
N GLY A 235 -22.43 3.56 -8.50
CA GLY A 235 -22.02 3.91 -9.86
C GLY A 235 -21.05 2.92 -10.51
N TYR A 236 -20.69 1.83 -9.82
CA TYR A 236 -19.83 0.77 -10.36
C TYR A 236 -20.61 -0.50 -10.67
N ASN A 237 -20.08 -1.32 -11.57
CA ASN A 237 -20.59 -2.67 -11.81
C ASN A 237 -20.26 -3.58 -10.62
N PRO A 238 -21.14 -4.54 -10.27
CA PRO A 238 -20.84 -5.51 -9.23
C PRO A 238 -19.60 -6.32 -9.59
N THR A 239 -18.82 -6.70 -8.57
CA THR A 239 -17.72 -7.65 -8.76
C THR A 239 -18.29 -9.02 -9.10
N THR A 240 -17.88 -9.57 -10.24
CA THR A 240 -18.27 -10.90 -10.72
C THR A 240 -17.13 -11.88 -10.53
N THR A 241 -17.38 -13.19 -10.64
CA THR A 241 -16.30 -14.20 -10.62
C THR A 241 -15.19 -13.89 -11.63
N ALA A 242 -15.53 -13.36 -12.81
CA ALA A 242 -14.56 -13.03 -13.85
C ALA A 242 -13.72 -11.77 -13.56
N THR A 243 -14.20 -10.88 -12.69
CA THR A 243 -13.54 -9.59 -12.38
C THR A 243 -13.06 -9.51 -10.94
N CYS A 244 -13.14 -10.62 -10.20
CA CYS A 244 -12.79 -10.63 -8.79
C CYS A 244 -11.29 -10.86 -8.59
N GLN A 245 -10.68 -11.83 -9.26
CA GLN A 245 -9.23 -12.06 -9.19
C GLN A 245 -8.46 -11.13 -10.14
N THR A 246 -8.78 -9.84 -10.11
CA THR A 246 -8.20 -8.80 -10.97
C THR A 246 -7.95 -7.52 -10.18
N SER A 247 -7.14 -6.63 -10.73
CA SER A 247 -6.83 -5.32 -10.14
C SER A 247 -8.09 -4.49 -9.86
N SER A 248 -9.13 -4.65 -10.69
CA SER A 248 -10.41 -3.94 -10.56
C SER A 248 -11.16 -4.23 -9.25
N ALA A 249 -10.95 -5.39 -8.61
CA ALA A 249 -11.55 -5.67 -7.31
C ALA A 249 -10.95 -4.80 -6.20
N TYR A 250 -9.64 -4.55 -6.24
CA TYR A 250 -8.96 -3.65 -5.32
C TYR A 250 -9.42 -2.19 -5.52
N ALA A 251 -9.58 -1.76 -6.77
CA ALA A 251 -10.17 -0.46 -7.11
C ALA A 251 -11.58 -0.28 -6.49
N LYS A 252 -12.45 -1.29 -6.61
CA LYS A 252 -13.79 -1.27 -6.01
C LYS A 252 -13.76 -1.28 -4.49
N ALA A 253 -12.85 -2.04 -3.88
CA ALA A 253 -12.68 -2.04 -2.42
C ALA A 253 -12.37 -0.64 -1.91
N MET A 254 -11.42 0.06 -2.53
CA MET A 254 -11.11 1.45 -2.19
C MET A 254 -12.31 2.39 -2.34
N GLN A 255 -13.16 2.19 -3.36
CA GLN A 255 -14.38 2.98 -3.53
C GLN A 255 -15.40 2.73 -2.41
N VAL A 256 -15.61 1.47 -1.98
CA VAL A 256 -16.43 1.18 -0.80
C VAL A 256 -15.88 1.85 0.46
N MET A 257 -14.55 1.79 0.64
CA MET A 257 -13.88 2.42 1.78
C MET A 257 -14.07 3.95 1.78
N GLN A 258 -14.04 4.59 0.61
CA GLN A 258 -14.37 6.01 0.47
C GLN A 258 -15.85 6.31 0.78
N GLU A 259 -16.78 5.43 0.40
CA GLU A 259 -18.19 5.56 0.77
C GLU A 259 -18.41 5.47 2.28
N VAL A 260 -17.63 4.63 2.98
CA VAL A 260 -17.64 4.59 4.45
C VAL A 260 -17.23 5.95 5.02
N ASN A 261 -16.14 6.55 4.53
CA ASN A 261 -15.72 7.89 4.95
C ASN A 261 -16.79 8.95 4.65
N ALA A 262 -17.38 8.92 3.45
CA ALA A 262 -18.47 9.81 3.08
C ALA A 262 -19.68 9.66 4.00
N ALA A 263 -20.06 8.42 4.35
CA ALA A 263 -21.16 8.12 5.27
C ALA A 263 -20.88 8.54 6.73
N ARG A 264 -19.60 8.64 7.11
CA ARG A 264 -19.15 9.22 8.39
C ARG A 264 -19.07 10.75 8.35
N GLY A 265 -19.07 11.35 7.16
CA GLY A 265 -18.86 12.79 7.00
C GLY A 265 -17.43 13.22 7.33
N VAL A 266 -16.44 12.35 7.10
CA VAL A 266 -15.02 12.61 7.39
C VAL A 266 -14.16 12.47 6.15
N TYR A 267 -13.00 13.11 6.20
CA TYR A 267 -11.91 12.99 5.23
C TYR A 267 -10.69 12.44 5.94
N SER A 268 -10.56 11.11 5.95
CA SER A 268 -9.53 10.36 6.68
C SER A 268 -8.74 9.47 5.72
N PRO A 269 -7.42 9.30 5.92
CA PRO A 269 -6.62 8.48 5.03
C PRO A 269 -7.08 7.04 5.07
N ILE A 270 -7.17 6.44 3.89
CA ILE A 270 -7.30 5.00 3.75
C ILE A 270 -5.93 4.47 3.37
N TRP A 271 -5.46 3.50 4.14
CA TRP A 271 -4.28 2.71 3.79
C TRP A 271 -4.72 1.39 3.19
N MET A 272 -3.86 0.82 2.37
CA MET A 272 -4.05 -0.51 1.80
C MET A 272 -3.12 -1.53 2.45
N VAL A 273 -3.56 -2.79 2.45
CA VAL A 273 -2.74 -3.94 2.86
C VAL A 273 -2.52 -4.89 1.68
N PRO A 274 -1.71 -4.52 0.66
CA PRO A 274 -1.38 -5.41 -0.44
C PRO A 274 -0.51 -6.56 0.04
N THR A 275 -0.55 -7.66 -0.70
CA THR A 275 0.25 -8.84 -0.36
C THR A 275 1.40 -9.08 -1.35
N VAL A 276 2.52 -9.57 -0.85
CA VAL A 276 3.67 -9.98 -1.69
C VAL A 276 3.48 -11.41 -2.22
N LEU A 277 2.91 -12.29 -1.39
CA LEU A 277 2.59 -13.69 -1.70
C LEU A 277 1.11 -13.95 -1.43
N SER A 278 0.54 -15.01 -1.97
CA SER A 278 -0.81 -15.45 -1.65
C SER A 278 -0.90 -15.82 -0.16
N PRO A 279 -1.70 -15.11 0.65
CA PRO A 279 -1.82 -15.42 2.08
C PRO A 279 -2.71 -16.65 2.33
N GLU A 280 -3.69 -16.87 1.44
CA GLU A 280 -4.37 -18.14 1.30
C GLU A 280 -3.38 -19.08 0.61
N GLY A 281 -2.76 -20.00 1.35
CA GLY A 281 -1.84 -20.94 0.74
C GLY A 281 -2.61 -22.02 0.01
N GLU A 282 -2.89 -21.69 -1.24
CA GLU A 282 -3.55 -22.56 -2.17
C GLU A 282 -2.57 -23.67 -2.59
N HIS A 283 -3.12 -24.88 -2.70
CA HIS A 283 -2.38 -26.04 -3.21
C HIS A 283 -2.05 -25.90 -4.70
N ASP A 284 -2.62 -24.91 -5.39
CA ASP A 284 -2.33 -24.57 -6.78
C ASP A 284 -1.50 -23.28 -6.84
N LEU A 285 -0.27 -23.38 -7.35
CA LEU A 285 0.61 -22.25 -7.59
C LEU A 285 0.06 -21.26 -8.62
N SER A 286 -1.01 -21.60 -9.35
CA SER A 286 -1.68 -20.70 -10.31
C SER A 286 -2.35 -19.49 -9.65
N ASP A 287 -2.71 -19.59 -8.36
CA ASP A 287 -3.28 -18.50 -7.56
C ASP A 287 -2.20 -17.69 -6.81
N GLN A 288 -0.91 -18.01 -7.01
CA GLN A 288 0.20 -17.23 -6.46
C GLN A 288 0.28 -15.83 -7.10
N MET A 289 0.82 -14.88 -6.34
CA MET A 289 1.13 -13.54 -6.81
C MET A 289 2.26 -13.58 -7.85
N THR A 290 1.98 -13.08 -9.05
CA THR A 290 3.01 -12.77 -10.05
C THR A 290 3.57 -11.37 -9.81
N PRO A 291 4.79 -11.05 -10.29
CA PRO A 291 5.32 -9.68 -10.28
C PRO A 291 4.33 -8.61 -10.75
N ASP A 292 3.62 -8.87 -11.85
CA ASP A 292 2.63 -7.94 -12.39
C ASP A 292 1.43 -7.75 -11.46
N ARG A 293 0.94 -8.83 -10.82
CA ARG A 293 -0.14 -8.75 -9.82
C ARG A 293 0.29 -7.97 -8.58
N VAL A 294 1.55 -8.13 -8.14
CA VAL A 294 2.11 -7.38 -7.01
C VAL A 294 2.06 -5.88 -7.26
N LYS A 295 2.40 -5.44 -8.49
CA LYS A 295 2.34 -4.01 -8.86
C LYS A 295 0.92 -3.52 -9.13
N ALA A 296 0.11 -4.32 -9.83
CA ALA A 296 -1.23 -3.93 -10.28
C ALA A 296 -2.19 -3.66 -9.12
N GLN A 297 -2.15 -4.45 -8.05
CA GLN A 297 -2.99 -4.19 -6.87
C GLN A 297 -2.68 -2.81 -6.26
N VAL A 298 -1.40 -2.43 -6.20
CA VAL A 298 -0.97 -1.14 -5.63
C VAL A 298 -1.45 0.00 -6.50
N TRP A 299 -1.23 -0.08 -7.81
CA TRP A 299 -1.68 0.97 -8.72
C TRP A 299 -3.19 1.13 -8.76
N ALA A 300 -3.96 0.03 -8.77
CA ALA A 300 -5.41 0.08 -8.69
C ALA A 300 -5.87 0.80 -7.42
N MET A 301 -5.24 0.55 -6.27
CA MET A 301 -5.61 1.20 -5.02
C MET A 301 -5.12 2.66 -4.95
N LEU A 302 -3.96 3.00 -5.51
CA LEU A 302 -3.46 4.38 -5.57
C LEU A 302 -4.33 5.26 -6.48
N ILE A 303 -4.71 4.75 -7.66
CA ILE A 303 -5.63 5.44 -8.59
C ILE A 303 -6.98 5.69 -7.90
N HIS A 304 -7.37 4.83 -6.96
CA HIS A 304 -8.57 4.97 -6.13
C HIS A 304 -8.24 5.57 -4.75
N GLU A 305 -7.31 6.52 -4.73
CA GLU A 305 -7.02 7.44 -3.62
C GLU A 305 -6.52 6.82 -2.31
N SER A 306 -5.84 5.67 -2.35
CA SER A 306 -5.08 5.23 -1.19
C SER A 306 -3.97 6.23 -0.81
N ARG A 307 -3.65 6.30 0.48
CA ARG A 307 -2.73 7.28 1.10
C ARG A 307 -1.57 6.64 1.86
N GLY A 308 -1.44 5.33 1.79
CA GLY A 308 -0.36 4.59 2.41
C GLY A 308 -0.45 3.12 2.05
N ILE A 309 0.71 2.48 2.04
CA ILE A 309 0.86 1.06 1.75
C ILE A 309 1.35 0.36 3.01
N VAL A 310 0.76 -0.77 3.37
CA VAL A 310 1.27 -1.67 4.41
C VAL A 310 1.38 -3.07 3.83
N TRP A 311 2.57 -3.50 3.47
CA TRP A 311 2.78 -4.80 2.86
C TRP A 311 2.52 -5.94 3.82
N PHE A 312 1.66 -6.88 3.42
CA PHE A 312 1.57 -8.21 4.02
C PHE A 312 2.56 -9.14 3.31
N THR A 313 3.52 -9.68 4.04
CA THR A 313 4.60 -10.51 3.48
C THR A 313 4.49 -11.98 3.86
N GLN A 314 3.48 -12.32 4.66
CA GLN A 314 3.25 -13.67 5.13
C GLN A 314 2.43 -14.47 4.11
N SER A 315 2.73 -15.76 4.03
CA SER A 315 1.95 -16.78 3.32
C SER A 315 1.73 -17.96 4.26
N PRO A 316 0.82 -17.82 5.25
CA PRO A 316 0.65 -18.82 6.31
C PRO A 316 -0.08 -20.09 5.86
N GLY A 317 -0.84 -20.04 4.75
CA GLY A 317 -1.64 -21.17 4.32
C GLY A 317 -0.87 -22.25 3.54
N GLY A 318 -1.59 -23.34 3.25
CA GLY A 318 -1.08 -24.48 2.50
C GLY A 318 -0.43 -25.49 3.43
N GLY A 319 -0.77 -26.77 3.29
CA GLY A 319 -0.05 -27.83 4.01
C GLY A 319 1.43 -27.86 3.65
N ALA A 320 2.16 -28.83 4.18
CA ALA A 320 3.61 -29.02 3.95
C ALA A 320 4.06 -29.07 2.46
N ASP A 321 3.10 -29.15 1.53
CA ASP A 321 3.32 -29.23 0.08
C ASP A 321 3.30 -27.87 -0.65
N ASN A 322 3.04 -26.74 0.03
CA ASN A 322 3.13 -25.41 -0.57
C ASN A 322 4.59 -24.89 -0.50
N PRO A 323 5.34 -24.83 -1.62
CA PRO A 323 6.74 -24.41 -1.62
C PRO A 323 6.92 -22.89 -1.39
N CYS A 324 5.83 -22.15 -1.24
CA CYS A 324 5.79 -20.71 -1.07
C CYS A 324 5.30 -20.27 0.31
N MET A 325 5.12 -21.21 1.24
CA MET A 325 4.86 -20.88 2.64
C MET A 325 5.97 -19.98 3.16
N SER A 326 5.56 -18.88 3.79
CA SER A 326 6.50 -17.90 4.29
C SER A 326 5.96 -17.25 5.56
N GLY A 327 6.81 -17.15 6.58
CA GLY A 327 6.55 -16.32 7.75
C GLY A 327 6.91 -14.86 7.53
N ASP A 328 7.70 -14.56 6.49
CA ASP A 328 8.06 -13.22 6.01
C ASP A 328 8.82 -13.35 4.69
N ALA A 329 8.18 -13.01 3.57
CA ALA A 329 8.78 -13.13 2.24
C ALA A 329 10.09 -12.32 2.09
N LEU A 330 10.21 -11.19 2.80
CA LEU A 330 11.43 -10.37 2.78
C LEU A 330 12.58 -11.10 3.48
N ALA A 331 12.32 -11.71 4.64
CA ALA A 331 13.30 -12.50 5.35
C ALA A 331 13.75 -13.72 4.52
N ASP A 332 12.82 -14.41 3.89
CA ASP A 332 13.12 -15.59 3.06
C ASP A 332 14.02 -15.24 1.86
N VAL A 333 13.75 -14.12 1.18
CA VAL A 333 14.63 -13.64 0.11
C VAL A 333 15.99 -13.20 0.66
N ARG A 334 16.00 -12.42 1.76
CA ARG A 334 17.22 -11.88 2.36
C ARG A 334 18.18 -12.98 2.83
N ILE A 335 17.66 -14.02 3.49
CA ILE A 335 18.48 -15.06 4.15
C ILE A 335 18.72 -16.26 3.22
N HIS A 336 17.68 -16.68 2.49
CA HIS A 336 17.70 -17.95 1.75
C HIS A 336 17.65 -17.77 0.23
N ASN A 337 17.44 -16.55 -0.25
CA ASN A 337 17.24 -16.26 -1.67
C ASN A 337 16.11 -17.11 -2.28
N THR A 338 15.03 -17.30 -1.51
CA THR A 338 13.92 -18.21 -1.85
C THR A 338 13.31 -17.90 -3.21
N ALA A 339 13.29 -18.90 -4.10
CA ALA A 339 12.87 -18.72 -5.48
C ALA A 339 11.39 -18.30 -5.60
N CYS A 340 10.50 -18.80 -4.74
CA CYS A 340 9.07 -18.48 -4.85
C CYS A 340 8.71 -17.02 -4.48
N SER A 341 9.58 -16.30 -3.76
CA SER A 341 9.33 -14.92 -3.32
C SER A 341 10.26 -13.88 -3.93
N ARG A 342 11.34 -14.31 -4.60
CA ARG A 342 12.38 -13.41 -5.10
C ARG A 342 11.84 -12.37 -6.09
N GLU A 343 11.11 -12.81 -7.11
CA GLU A 343 10.59 -11.91 -8.15
C GLU A 343 9.46 -11.02 -7.61
N GLN A 344 8.68 -11.52 -6.65
CA GLN A 344 7.60 -10.79 -5.98
C GLN A 344 8.16 -9.69 -5.08
N VAL A 345 9.18 -9.98 -4.27
CA VAL A 345 9.89 -9.00 -3.45
C VAL A 345 10.61 -7.97 -4.32
N GLN A 346 11.19 -8.39 -5.43
CA GLN A 346 11.77 -7.44 -6.40
C GLN A 346 10.68 -6.51 -6.96
N ALA A 347 9.55 -7.05 -7.41
CA ALA A 347 8.43 -6.26 -7.92
C ALA A 347 7.87 -5.30 -6.87
N MET A 348 7.80 -5.72 -5.59
CA MET A 348 7.46 -4.88 -4.45
C MET A 348 8.44 -3.71 -4.29
N GLY A 349 9.75 -3.97 -4.38
CA GLY A 349 10.77 -2.93 -4.33
C GLY A 349 10.66 -1.92 -5.49
N GLU A 350 10.41 -2.42 -6.70
CA GLU A 350 10.23 -1.60 -7.90
C GLU A 350 9.02 -0.67 -7.76
N ILE A 351 7.85 -1.18 -7.38
CA ILE A 351 6.66 -0.34 -7.20
C ILE A 351 6.84 0.66 -6.05
N ASN A 352 7.48 0.27 -4.94
CA ASN A 352 7.78 1.19 -3.85
C ASN A 352 8.69 2.33 -4.31
N ALA A 353 9.68 2.06 -5.18
CA ALA A 353 10.55 3.09 -5.75
C ALA A 353 9.78 4.05 -6.66
N GLU A 354 8.87 3.54 -7.50
CA GLU A 354 8.00 4.36 -8.35
C GLU A 354 7.08 5.26 -7.52
N VAL A 355 6.44 4.72 -6.48
CA VAL A 355 5.59 5.47 -5.55
C VAL A 355 6.37 6.57 -4.85
N LYS A 356 7.59 6.29 -4.38
CA LYS A 356 8.48 7.31 -3.79
C LYS A 356 8.86 8.40 -4.77
N ALA A 357 9.21 8.05 -6.01
CA ALA A 357 9.53 9.02 -7.05
C ALA A 357 8.34 9.94 -7.39
N LEU A 358 7.12 9.44 -7.24
CA LEU A 358 5.87 10.16 -7.48
C LEU A 358 5.22 10.72 -6.20
N ALA A 359 5.86 10.61 -5.03
CA ALA A 359 5.26 10.97 -3.74
C ALA A 359 4.73 12.41 -3.72
N ALA A 360 5.53 13.38 -4.20
CA ALA A 360 5.13 14.79 -4.26
C ALA A 360 3.92 15.03 -5.19
N VAL A 361 3.70 14.17 -6.19
CA VAL A 361 2.52 14.20 -7.05
C VAL A 361 1.34 13.54 -6.34
N LEU A 362 1.53 12.32 -5.83
CA LEU A 362 0.50 11.52 -5.15
C LEU A 362 -0.09 12.25 -3.94
N ASN A 363 0.75 13.02 -3.24
CA ASN A 363 0.39 13.88 -2.10
C ASN A 363 -0.26 15.22 -2.50
N THR A 364 -0.66 15.40 -3.76
CA THR A 364 -1.54 16.51 -4.16
C THR A 364 -3.00 16.06 -4.26
N GLN A 365 -3.93 16.98 -4.06
CA GLN A 365 -5.36 16.71 -4.24
C GLN A 365 -5.69 16.36 -5.70
N SER A 366 -6.55 15.37 -5.92
CA SER A 366 -6.95 14.96 -7.26
C SER A 366 -8.06 15.84 -7.84
N TYR A 367 -8.18 15.83 -9.16
CA TYR A 367 -9.27 16.48 -9.91
C TYR A 367 -10.27 15.43 -10.42
N VAL A 368 -11.53 15.80 -10.46
CA VAL A 368 -12.58 14.98 -11.09
C VAL A 368 -12.53 15.21 -12.60
N TRP A 369 -12.19 14.17 -13.35
CA TRP A 369 -12.23 14.19 -14.81
C TRP A 369 -12.45 12.78 -15.37
N LYS A 370 -13.27 12.66 -16.42
CA LYS A 370 -13.49 11.41 -17.15
C LYS A 370 -12.72 11.46 -18.46
N PHE A 371 -11.61 10.71 -18.55
CA PHE A 371 -10.79 10.68 -19.76
C PHE A 371 -11.42 9.86 -20.89
N GLY A 372 -12.15 8.80 -20.57
CA GLY A 372 -12.76 7.90 -21.54
C GLY A 372 -13.59 6.82 -20.87
N ASP A 373 -14.20 5.95 -21.67
CA ASP A 373 -14.92 4.79 -21.16
C ASP A 373 -13.96 3.61 -20.91
N GLY A 374 -14.27 2.77 -19.92
CA GLY A 374 -13.48 1.58 -19.59
C GLY A 374 -12.12 1.88 -18.95
N LEU A 375 -11.99 3.04 -18.30
CA LEU A 375 -10.76 3.54 -17.68
C LEU A 375 -11.02 3.93 -16.23
N ASP A 376 -10.16 3.46 -15.33
CA ASP A 376 -10.00 3.99 -13.99
C ASP A 376 -8.81 4.95 -14.00
N THR A 377 -9.07 6.21 -13.59
CA THR A 377 -8.06 7.27 -13.70
C THR A 377 -8.01 8.18 -12.50
N MET A 378 -6.81 8.66 -12.19
CA MET A 378 -6.55 9.71 -11.22
C MET A 378 -5.81 10.86 -11.91
N LEU A 379 -6.35 12.08 -11.81
CA LEU A 379 -5.73 13.29 -12.34
C LEU A 379 -5.15 14.13 -11.22
N LYS A 380 -3.85 14.40 -11.28
CA LYS A 380 -3.13 15.27 -10.34
C LYS A 380 -2.36 16.35 -11.09
N SER A 381 -1.95 17.40 -10.38
CA SER A 381 -1.12 18.45 -10.95
C SER A 381 0.00 18.84 -10.01
N TYR A 382 1.21 18.94 -10.53
CA TYR A 382 2.40 19.30 -9.76
C TYR A 382 3.41 20.03 -10.65
N ASN A 383 3.97 21.14 -10.16
CA ASN A 383 5.00 21.94 -10.84
C ASN A 383 4.72 22.32 -12.32
N GLY A 384 3.46 22.65 -12.61
CA GLY A 384 3.02 23.05 -13.94
C GLY A 384 2.81 21.89 -14.91
N ASP A 385 2.82 20.66 -14.42
CA ASP A 385 2.49 19.46 -15.18
C ASP A 385 1.22 18.81 -14.60
N ALA A 386 0.43 18.18 -15.47
CA ALA A 386 -0.63 17.25 -15.09
C ALA A 386 -0.12 15.81 -15.19
N TYR A 387 -0.52 15.00 -14.22
CA TYR A 387 -0.23 13.58 -14.14
C TYR A 387 -1.54 12.81 -14.23
N ILE A 388 -1.61 11.84 -15.14
CA ILE A 388 -2.78 10.99 -15.37
C ILE A 388 -2.34 9.56 -15.08
N PHE A 389 -2.79 9.02 -13.95
CA PHE A 389 -2.58 7.62 -13.60
C PHE A 389 -3.75 6.84 -14.15
N ALA A 390 -3.51 5.74 -14.85
CA ALA A 390 -4.55 5.03 -15.58
C ALA A 390 -4.39 3.51 -15.51
N MET A 391 -5.51 2.83 -15.31
CA MET A 391 -5.73 1.41 -15.51
C MET A 391 -7.08 1.20 -16.21
N THR A 392 -7.35 -0.02 -16.64
CA THR A 392 -8.64 -0.40 -17.22
C THR A 392 -9.65 -0.82 -16.17
N GLN A 393 -10.91 -0.41 -16.37
CA GLN A 393 -12.03 -0.86 -15.55
C GLN A 393 -12.39 -2.32 -15.84
N ASP A 394 -12.90 -3.02 -14.83
CA ASP A 394 -13.51 -4.36 -14.93
C ASP A 394 -12.67 -5.38 -15.72
N ALA A 395 -11.35 -5.36 -15.51
CA ALA A 395 -10.37 -6.23 -16.17
C ALA A 395 -10.38 -6.21 -17.70
N GLN A 396 -10.93 -5.16 -18.30
CA GLN A 396 -10.94 -5.01 -19.75
C GLN A 396 -9.52 -4.79 -20.28
N THR A 397 -9.28 -5.11 -21.55
CA THR A 397 -7.96 -4.91 -22.20
C THR A 397 -8.09 -4.19 -23.54
N GLY A 398 -6.95 -3.92 -24.18
CA GLY A 398 -6.82 -3.31 -25.50
C GLY A 398 -6.72 -1.79 -25.46
N GLN A 399 -6.84 -1.17 -26.65
CA GLN A 399 -6.68 0.27 -26.79
C GLN A 399 -7.71 1.09 -26.02
N ARG A 400 -7.26 2.18 -25.41
CA ARG A 400 -8.10 3.18 -24.73
C ARG A 400 -7.78 4.57 -25.25
N THR A 401 -8.82 5.36 -25.46
CA THR A 401 -8.68 6.75 -25.90
C THR A 401 -8.96 7.69 -24.74
N PHE A 402 -8.03 8.59 -24.49
CA PHE A 402 -8.06 9.60 -23.45
C PHE A 402 -8.42 10.94 -24.06
N THR A 403 -9.35 11.67 -23.44
CA THR A 403 -9.70 13.05 -23.75
C THR A 403 -9.19 13.94 -22.63
N LEU A 404 -8.28 14.86 -22.94
CA LEU A 404 -7.70 15.78 -21.97
C LEU A 404 -8.72 16.85 -21.53
N PRO A 405 -8.56 17.42 -20.32
CA PRO A 405 -9.36 18.55 -19.87
C PRO A 405 -9.36 19.72 -20.87
N THR A 406 -10.49 20.41 -20.99
CA THR A 406 -10.61 21.57 -21.88
C THR A 406 -9.55 22.63 -21.55
N GLY A 407 -8.82 23.08 -22.56
CA GLY A 407 -7.73 24.06 -22.43
C GLY A 407 -6.34 23.43 -22.24
N VAL A 408 -6.26 22.13 -21.93
CA VAL A 408 -4.98 21.39 -21.92
C VAL A 408 -4.67 20.94 -23.35
N THR A 409 -3.74 21.62 -24.01
CA THR A 409 -3.43 21.40 -25.44
C THR A 409 -1.95 21.10 -25.70
N PRO A 410 -1.40 20.02 -25.11
CA PRO A 410 -0.05 19.57 -25.42
C PRO A 410 0.03 19.02 -26.85
N LYS A 411 1.24 18.95 -27.41
CA LYS A 411 1.49 18.21 -28.66
C LYS A 411 1.72 16.72 -28.43
N THR A 412 2.23 16.36 -27.26
CA THR A 412 2.58 15.01 -26.86
C THR A 412 2.30 14.79 -25.39
N VAL A 413 2.03 13.54 -25.00
CA VAL A 413 2.09 13.09 -23.61
C VAL A 413 3.33 12.23 -23.43
N GLU A 414 4.05 12.42 -22.32
CA GLU A 414 5.11 11.51 -21.89
C GLU A 414 4.47 10.34 -21.15
N VAL A 415 4.96 9.13 -21.38
CA VAL A 415 4.62 7.97 -20.54
C VAL A 415 5.76 7.73 -19.58
N VAL A 416 5.51 8.06 -18.31
CA VAL A 416 6.51 8.09 -17.24
C VAL A 416 7.10 6.69 -17.07
N ASN A 417 8.43 6.62 -16.96
CA ASN A 417 9.21 5.38 -16.82
C ASN A 417 9.16 4.39 -18.01
N GLU A 418 8.54 4.76 -19.13
CA GLU A 418 8.43 3.88 -20.32
C GLU A 418 9.27 4.36 -21.52
N ASN A 419 10.02 5.45 -21.36
CA ASN A 419 10.89 6.02 -22.40
C ASN A 419 10.18 6.22 -23.75
N ARG A 420 8.91 6.64 -23.71
CA ARG A 420 8.10 6.89 -24.90
C ARG A 420 7.17 8.08 -24.72
N THR A 421 6.77 8.66 -25.85
CA THR A 421 5.77 9.73 -25.92
C THR A 421 4.68 9.38 -26.92
N ILE A 422 3.45 9.82 -26.66
CA ILE A 422 2.31 9.62 -27.57
C ILE A 422 1.87 10.98 -28.11
N ALA A 423 1.61 11.06 -29.41
CA ALA A 423 1.11 12.29 -30.02
C ALA A 423 -0.33 12.58 -29.59
N VAL A 424 -0.61 13.85 -29.30
CA VAL A 424 -1.95 14.33 -28.99
C VAL A 424 -2.55 14.99 -30.23
N LYS A 425 -3.76 14.56 -30.60
CA LYS A 425 -4.53 15.11 -31.72
C LYS A 425 -5.91 15.48 -31.21
N ASP A 426 -6.34 16.70 -31.47
CA ASP A 426 -7.65 17.23 -31.06
C ASP A 426 -7.95 17.03 -29.56
N GLY A 427 -6.93 17.25 -28.71
CA GLY A 427 -7.03 17.07 -27.26
C GLY A 427 -7.13 15.61 -26.80
N LYS A 428 -6.84 14.64 -27.69
CA LYS A 428 -6.93 13.20 -27.40
C LYS A 428 -5.65 12.46 -27.71
N PHE A 429 -5.43 11.36 -27.01
CA PHE A 429 -4.41 10.36 -27.33
C PHE A 429 -4.95 8.95 -27.06
N THR A 430 -4.29 7.95 -27.63
CA THR A 430 -4.68 6.53 -27.48
C THR A 430 -3.47 5.73 -27.05
N ASP A 431 -3.67 4.79 -26.12
CA ASP A 431 -2.65 3.88 -25.65
C ASP A 431 -3.21 2.46 -25.47
N ASP A 432 -2.34 1.46 -25.38
CA ASP A 432 -2.72 0.05 -25.31
C ASP A 432 -2.58 -0.54 -23.90
N PHE A 433 -3.58 -1.29 -23.45
CA PHE A 433 -3.59 -2.03 -22.18
C PHE A 433 -3.67 -3.53 -22.48
N PRO A 434 -2.56 -4.20 -22.82
CA PRO A 434 -2.58 -5.56 -23.35
C PRO A 434 -3.07 -6.60 -22.34
N VAL A 435 -2.91 -6.34 -21.04
CA VAL A 435 -3.38 -7.19 -19.95
C VAL A 435 -4.06 -6.36 -18.85
N GLU A 436 -4.89 -6.97 -18.02
CA GLU A 436 -5.65 -6.24 -16.98
C GLU A 436 -4.77 -5.58 -15.92
N SER A 437 -3.57 -6.13 -15.69
CA SER A 437 -2.58 -5.60 -14.75
C SER A 437 -1.80 -4.41 -15.32
N THR A 438 -1.99 -4.05 -16.60
CA THR A 438 -1.32 -2.89 -17.21
C THR A 438 -1.79 -1.60 -16.56
N HIS A 439 -0.84 -0.76 -16.19
CA HIS A 439 -1.05 0.60 -15.74
C HIS A 439 -0.12 1.53 -16.50
N HIS A 440 -0.52 2.80 -16.63
CA HIS A 440 0.32 3.85 -17.18
C HIS A 440 0.22 5.10 -16.32
N VAL A 441 1.33 5.85 -16.24
CA VAL A 441 1.35 7.20 -15.70
C VAL A 441 1.76 8.15 -16.81
N TYR A 442 0.86 9.03 -17.21
CA TYR A 442 1.12 10.03 -18.24
C TYR A 442 1.49 11.36 -17.60
N LYS A 443 2.46 12.06 -18.19
CA LYS A 443 2.84 13.42 -17.81
C LYS A 443 2.58 14.39 -18.97
N VAL A 444 1.92 15.50 -18.65
CA VAL A 444 1.46 16.49 -19.61
C VAL A 444 1.83 17.89 -19.13
N ARG A 445 2.50 18.69 -19.98
CA ARG A 445 2.76 20.10 -19.67
C ARG A 445 1.47 20.93 -19.77
N LEU A 446 1.18 21.75 -18.74
CA LEU A 446 0.00 22.61 -18.66
C LEU A 446 0.22 24.02 -19.21
#